data_AF-A0A970SU40-F1
#
_entry.id   AF-A0A970SU40-F1
#
_cell.length_a   1.000
_cell.length_b   1.000
_cell.length_c   1.000
_cell.angle_alpha   90.00
_cell.angle_beta   90.00
_cell.angle_gamma   90.00
#
_symmetry.space_group_name_H-M   'P 1'
#
loop_
_entity.id
_entity.type
_entity.pdbx_description
1 polymer ?
#
loop_
_entity_poly.entity_id
_entity_poly.type
_entity_poly.pdbx_seq_one_letter_code
_entity_poly.pdbx_strand_id
1 'polypeptide(L)'
;RLDRLESIIGAELPLYVVEKKIPYLNEEGEYIKPEENNGYKFETLVLDMIRLMDNCCAFEVEREKEFAPIKNATGVDSLETARDLMKLNKIEL
;
A
#
# COMPACT_ATOMS: atom_id res chain seq x y z
N ARG A 1 -18.01 -9.95 15.48
CA ARG A 1 -17.14 -9.49 14.34
C ARG A 1 -16.53 -8.13 14.66
N LEU A 2 -17.33 -7.15 15.11
CA LEU A 2 -16.83 -5.88 15.63
C LEU A 2 -15.91 -6.09 16.84
N ASP A 3 -16.31 -6.97 17.77
CA ASP A 3 -15.52 -7.29 18.98
C ASP A 3 -14.12 -7.84 18.65
N ARG A 4 -14.00 -8.57 17.53
CA ARG A 4 -12.70 -9.08 17.07
C ARG A 4 -11.84 -7.95 16.50
N LEU A 5 -12.43 -7.04 15.72
CA LEU A 5 -11.72 -5.85 15.23
C LEU A 5 -11.26 -4.98 16.41
N GLU A 6 -12.12 -4.77 17.41
CA GLU A 6 -11.76 -4.05 18.65
C GLU A 6 -10.62 -4.74 19.40
N SER A 7 -10.62 -6.08 19.48
CA SER A 7 -9.49 -6.82 20.05
C SER A 7 -8.18 -6.68 19.27
N ILE A 8 -8.26 -6.53 17.94
CA ILE A 8 -7.08 -6.37 17.06
C ILE A 8 -6.47 -4.97 17.21
N ILE A 9 -7.25 -3.94 17.56
CA ILE A 9 -6.72 -2.57 17.78
C ILE A 9 -5.61 -2.56 18.85
N GLY A 10 -5.73 -3.39 19.88
CA GLY A 10 -4.74 -3.53 20.94
C GLY A 10 -3.66 -4.59 20.66
N ALA A 11 -3.70 -5.26 19.51
CA ALA A 11 -2.75 -6.32 19.17
C ALA A 11 -1.49 -5.76 18.48
N GLU A 12 -0.34 -6.38 18.77
CA GLU A 12 0.90 -6.05 18.09
C GLU A 12 0.93 -6.68 16.68
N LEU A 13 1.09 -5.84 15.66
CA LEU A 13 1.31 -6.30 14.29
C LEU A 13 2.80 -6.50 14.02
N PRO A 14 3.18 -7.49 13.19
CA PRO A 14 4.55 -7.67 12.76
C PRO A 14 5.12 -6.39 12.12
N LEU A 15 6.34 -6.05 12.51
CA LEU A 15 7.04 -4.89 11.97
C LEU A 15 7.96 -5.33 10.84
N TYR A 16 7.75 -4.78 9.64
CA TYR A 16 8.58 -5.02 8.47
C TYR A 16 9.63 -3.94 8.37
N VAL A 17 10.86 -4.37 8.11
CA VAL A 17 12.01 -3.49 7.89
C VAL A 17 12.22 -3.35 6.39
N VAL A 18 12.13 -2.11 5.90
CA VAL A 18 12.35 -1.79 4.49
C VAL A 18 13.50 -0.81 4.37
N GLU A 19 14.52 -1.17 3.61
CA GLU A 19 15.62 -0.26 3.31
C GLU A 19 15.16 0.83 2.33
N LYS A 20 15.53 2.08 2.63
CA LYS A 20 15.17 3.24 1.82
C LYS A 20 16.35 4.19 1.67
N LYS A 21 16.32 4.90 0.54
CA LYS A 21 17.09 6.12 0.29
C LYS A 21 16.30 7.28 0.90
N ILE A 22 16.67 7.67 2.12
CA ILE A 22 16.00 8.71 2.90
C ILE A 22 16.80 10.01 2.76
N PRO A 23 16.26 11.04 2.08
CA PRO A 23 16.91 12.33 2.02
C PRO A 23 17.09 12.93 3.43
N TYR A 24 18.24 13.55 3.68
CA TYR A 24 18.61 14.08 5.00
C TYR A 24 19.41 15.39 4.86
N LEU A 25 19.59 16.09 5.97
CA LEU A 25 20.49 17.24 6.07
C LEU A 25 21.81 16.78 6.69
N ASN A 26 22.95 17.12 6.08
CA ASN A 26 24.27 16.86 6.67
C ASN A 26 24.60 17.89 7.78
N GLU A 27 25.79 17.78 8.37
CA GLU A 27 26.23 18.65 9.48
C GLU A 27 26.36 20.12 9.05
N GLU A 28 26.61 20.36 7.77
CA GLU A 28 26.71 21.67 7.14
C GLU A 28 25.34 22.28 6.77
N GLY A 29 24.25 21.52 6.96
CA GLY A 29 22.88 21.97 6.65
C GLY A 29 22.49 21.82 5.17
N GLU A 30 23.23 21.05 4.39
CA GLU A 30 22.97 20.79 2.98
C GLU A 30 22.01 19.60 2.81
N TYR A 31 21.07 19.72 1.86
CA TYR A 31 20.10 18.67 1.58
C TYR A 31 20.66 17.61 0.64
N ILE A 32 20.85 16.41 1.17
CA ILE A 32 21.44 15.28 0.45
C ILE A 32 20.34 14.30 0.03
N LYS A 33 20.33 13.94 -1.26
CA LYS A 33 19.57 12.80 -1.79
C LYS A 33 20.55 11.63 -2.00
N PRO A 34 20.52 10.61 -1.13
CA PRO A 34 21.51 9.55 -1.18
C PRO A 34 21.33 8.66 -2.41
N GLU A 35 22.45 8.21 -3.00
CA GLU A 35 22.46 7.28 -4.12
C GLU A 35 22.24 5.83 -3.67
N GLU A 36 22.55 5.51 -2.41
CA GLU A 36 22.40 4.19 -1.80
C GLU A 36 21.42 4.21 -0.62
N ASN A 37 20.94 3.03 -0.21
CA ASN A 37 20.07 2.93 0.97
C ASN A 37 20.84 3.36 2.23
N ASN A 38 20.31 4.34 2.95
CA ASN A 38 20.94 4.93 4.14
C ASN A 38 20.08 4.83 5.40
N GLY A 39 18.90 4.20 5.32
CA GLY A 39 18.04 4.06 6.47
C GLY A 39 16.99 2.98 6.33
N TYR A 40 16.38 2.66 7.47
CA TYR A 40 15.32 1.69 7.60
C TYR A 40 13.98 2.39 7.84
N LYS A 41 12.99 2.03 7.04
CA LYS A 41 11.58 2.37 7.28
C LYS A 41 10.90 1.16 7.87
N PHE A 42 10.23 1.36 9.00
CA PHE A 42 9.45 0.34 9.67
C PHE A 42 7.98 0.50 9.28
N GLU A 43 7.36 -0.57 8.80
CA GLU A 43 5.96 -0.56 8.36
C GLU A 43 5.22 -1.79 8.89
N THR A 44 3.96 -1.64 9.26
CA THR A 44 3.03 -2.74 9.52
C THR A 44 2.14 -2.94 8.30
N LEU A 45 1.77 -4.17 7.97
CA LEU A 45 0.91 -4.45 6.80
C LEU A 45 -0.52 -4.78 7.24
N VAL A 46 -1.52 -4.14 6.61
CA VAL A 46 -2.94 -4.41 6.89
C VAL A 46 -3.32 -5.88 6.67
N LEU A 47 -2.61 -6.58 5.78
CA LEU A 47 -2.80 -8.01 5.51
C LEU A 47 -2.51 -8.89 6.73
N ASP A 48 -1.65 -8.47 7.66
CA ASP A 48 -1.38 -9.24 8.87
C ASP A 48 -2.61 -9.34 9.78
N MET A 49 -3.55 -8.40 9.67
CA MET A 49 -4.83 -8.47 10.39
C MET A 49 -5.64 -9.70 9.98
N ILE A 50 -5.49 -10.20 8.74
CA ILE A 50 -6.17 -11.42 8.28
C ILE A 50 -5.74 -12.62 9.11
N ARG A 51 -4.46 -12.68 9.53
CA ARG A 51 -3.94 -13.76 10.39
C ARG A 51 -4.52 -13.72 11.80
N LEU A 52 -5.00 -12.55 12.24
CA LEU A 52 -5.62 -12.36 13.54
C LEU A 52 -7.13 -12.66 13.51
N MET A 53 -7.74 -12.85 12.34
CA MET A 53 -9.12 -13.27 12.20
C MET A 53 -9.25 -14.79 12.26
N ASP A 54 -10.34 -15.29 12.85
CA ASP A 54 -10.57 -16.73 12.99
C ASP A 54 -10.85 -17.43 11.65
N ASN A 55 -11.30 -16.68 10.65
CA ASN A 55 -11.57 -17.17 9.30
C ASN A 55 -11.21 -16.13 8.23
N CYS A 56 -10.91 -16.63 7.04
CA CYS A 56 -10.70 -15.83 5.84
C CYS A 56 -11.47 -16.47 4.69
N CYS A 57 -12.28 -15.67 3.98
CA CYS A 57 -12.97 -16.09 2.77
C CYS A 57 -12.32 -15.35 1.60
N ALA A 58 -11.54 -16.06 0.79
CA ALA A 58 -11.02 -15.51 -0.45
C ALA A 58 -12.15 -15.44 -1.48
N PHE A 59 -12.25 -14.30 -2.18
CA PHE A 59 -13.24 -14.08 -3.24
C PHE A 59 -12.51 -13.62 -4.49
N GLU A 60 -12.63 -14.40 -5.56
CA GLU A 60 -12.04 -14.08 -6.86
C GLU A 60 -12.95 -13.13 -7.63
N VAL A 61 -12.33 -12.16 -8.30
CA VAL A 61 -13.04 -11.11 -9.05
C VAL A 61 -12.42 -10.94 -10.42
N GLU A 62 -13.21 -10.46 -11.37
CA GLU A 62 -12.71 -10.05 -12.67
C GLU A 62 -11.94 -8.73 -12.52
N ARG A 63 -10.62 -8.77 -12.73
CA ARG A 63 -9.73 -7.58 -12.58
C ARG A 63 -10.27 -6.37 -13.33
N GLU A 64 -10.73 -6.58 -14.57
CA GLU A 64 -11.21 -5.50 -15.43
C GLU A 64 -12.48 -4.84 -14.92
N LYS A 65 -13.23 -5.46 -14.00
CA LYS A 65 -14.45 -4.92 -13.42
C LYS A 65 -14.23 -4.31 -12.04
N GLU A 66 -13.31 -4.87 -11.25
CA GLU A 66 -13.19 -4.54 -9.82
C GLU A 66 -11.84 -3.93 -9.40
N PHE A 67 -10.85 -3.85 -10.30
CA PHE A 67 -9.49 -3.43 -9.91
C PHE A 67 -8.81 -2.49 -10.90
N ALA A 68 -8.84 -1.18 -10.58
CA ALA A 68 -8.18 -0.10 -11.31
C ALA A 68 -7.22 0.72 -10.40
N PRO A 69 -6.05 0.19 -10.02
CA PRO A 69 -5.12 0.90 -9.15
C PRO A 69 -4.40 2.04 -9.89
N ILE A 70 -4.03 3.08 -9.13
CA ILE A 70 -3.17 4.17 -9.62
C ILE A 70 -1.89 4.17 -8.79
N LYS A 71 -0.80 3.72 -9.42
CA LYS A 71 0.54 3.57 -8.81
C LYS A 71 1.61 4.36 -9.56
N ASN A 72 1.42 4.53 -10.87
CA ASN A 72 2.40 5.17 -11.75
C ASN A 72 1.83 6.46 -12.36
N ALA A 73 2.72 7.38 -12.72
CA ALA A 73 2.32 8.62 -13.38
C ALA A 73 1.69 8.37 -14.76
N THR A 74 2.24 7.44 -15.53
CA THR A 74 1.78 7.04 -16.87
C THR A 74 1.98 5.54 -17.07
N GLY A 75 1.35 4.97 -18.11
CA GLY A 75 1.47 3.54 -18.44
C GLY A 75 0.60 2.64 -17.55
N VAL A 76 1.06 1.42 -17.28
CA VAL A 76 0.29 0.41 -16.51
C VAL A 76 -0.01 0.92 -15.10
N ASP A 77 -1.24 0.69 -14.62
CA ASP A 77 -1.71 1.13 -13.30
C ASP A 77 -1.48 2.65 -13.10
N SER A 78 -1.82 3.45 -14.11
CA SER A 78 -1.83 4.92 -14.07
C SER A 78 -3.24 5.48 -14.13
N LEU A 79 -3.37 6.80 -13.96
CA LEU A 79 -4.63 7.52 -14.05
C LEU A 79 -5.33 7.29 -15.40
N GLU A 80 -4.57 7.21 -16.49
CA GLU A 80 -5.08 6.98 -17.84
C GLU A 80 -5.74 5.60 -17.92
N THR A 81 -5.00 4.55 -17.53
CA THR A 81 -5.50 3.17 -17.55
C THR A 81 -6.69 2.96 -16.62
N ALA A 82 -6.73 3.64 -15.47
CA ALA A 82 -7.86 3.58 -14.56
C ALA A 82 -9.12 4.21 -15.15
N ARG A 83 -8.99 5.36 -15.82
CA ARG A 83 -10.10 6.04 -16.51
C ARG A 83 -10.64 5.21 -17.68
N ASP A 84 -9.77 4.57 -18.44
CA ASP A 84 -10.20 3.72 -19.55
C ASP A 84 -10.94 2.48 -19.05
N LEU A 85 -10.50 1.89 -17.93
CA LEU A 85 -11.23 0.81 -17.27
C LEU A 85 -12.61 1.27 -16.77
N MET A 86 -12.71 2.46 -16.19
CA MET A 86 -14.01 3.02 -15.75
C MET A 86 -14.97 3.22 -16.92
N LYS A 87 -14.49 3.73 -18.06
CA LYS A 87 -15.30 3.85 -19.29
C LYS A 87 -15.75 2.49 -19.83
N LEU A 88 -14.87 1.50 -19.83
CA LEU A 88 -15.21 0.13 -20.25
C LEU A 88 -16.37 -0.43 -19.42
N ASN A 89 -16.38 -0.14 -18.12
CA ASN A 89 -17.42 -0.55 -17.18
C ASN A 89 -18.62 0.41 -17.12
N LYS A 90 -18.66 1.43 -18.00
CA LYS A 90 -19.75 2.42 -18.07
C LYS A 90 -19.99 3.15 -16.74
N ILE A 91 -18.93 3.36 -15.97
CA ILE A 91 -18.96 4.15 -14.74
C ILE A 91 -18.85 5.62 -15.15
N GLU A 92 -19.85 6.43 -14.80
CA GLU A 92 -19.82 7.87 -15.02
C GLU A 92 -18.82 8.53 -14.05
N LEU A 93 -17.99 9.45 -14.59
CA LEU A 93 -16.97 10.21 -13.85
C LEU A 93 -17.49 11.57 -13.42
#